data_AF-A0A7Y1V3I8-F1
#
_entry.id   AF-A0A7Y1V3I8-F1
#
_cell.length_a   1.000
_cell.length_b   1.000
_cell.length_c   1.000
_cell.angle_alpha   90.00
_cell.angle_beta   90.00
_cell.angle_gamma   90.00
#
_symmetry.space_group_name_H-M   'P 1'
#
loop_
_entity.id
_entity.type
_entity.pdbx_description
1 polymer ?
#
loop_
_entity_poly.entity_id
_entity_poly.type
_entity_poly.pdbx_seq_one_letter_code
_entity_poly.pdbx_strand_id
1 'polypeptide(L)'
;MNIGSIITSSSITTDLANHIIKTTAEELLKRGCQTSHIQHIDASDNDNHPKYVLPFLQADHKELQRQHPGAELWVSLQGFEEEAVEYCFEYLKKELPYWLTGVVYGPSSPAIHLERPSLPPKYKHRLYGDLTHTVRCQYPTLDWDQEYALTLGRELTNPQPSMYADIFDRDMTFTDGFLSYSDGVHNDVNKFVWNIKGWDPSISSVDISKLYASFFFGNRSAIEIADAILALEKNWQGALAGNGAVEGTLLQWQKLAADHPQLHSIQGV
;
A
#
# COMPACT_ATOMS: atom_id res chain seq x y z
N MET A 1 11.01 -12.61 16.32
CA MET A 1 10.55 -11.46 15.52
C MET A 1 9.43 -11.97 14.63
N ASN A 2 8.23 -11.39 14.73
CA ASN A 2 7.13 -11.75 13.83
C ASN A 2 7.38 -11.04 12.51
N ILE A 3 7.61 -11.81 11.45
CA ILE A 3 7.85 -11.27 10.11
C ILE A 3 6.57 -11.53 9.30
N GLY A 4 6.06 -10.48 8.65
CA GLY A 4 5.09 -10.62 7.57
C GLY A 4 5.86 -10.83 6.28
N SER A 5 5.52 -11.88 5.52
CA SER A 5 6.16 -12.17 4.25
C SER A 5 5.15 -11.96 3.14
N ILE A 6 5.45 -11.04 2.22
CA ILE A 6 4.72 -10.90 0.96
C ILE A 6 5.40 -11.80 -0.05
N ILE A 7 4.64 -12.73 -0.64
CA ILE A 7 5.14 -13.58 -1.72
C ILE A 7 4.47 -13.11 -3.00
N THR A 8 5.26 -12.44 -3.84
CA THR A 8 4.92 -12.11 -5.23
C THR A 8 5.39 -13.29 -6.09
N SER A 9 4.47 -14.07 -6.66
CA SER A 9 4.84 -15.23 -7.48
C SER A 9 4.48 -14.97 -8.94
N SER A 10 5.41 -14.41 -9.70
CA SER A 10 5.27 -14.36 -11.15
C SER A 10 5.65 -15.72 -11.75
N SER A 11 4.70 -16.39 -12.40
CA SER A 11 4.94 -17.56 -13.28
C SER A 11 5.60 -18.80 -12.67
N ILE A 12 5.19 -19.22 -11.46
CA ILE A 12 5.75 -20.41 -10.81
C ILE A 12 4.80 -21.62 -10.99
N THR A 13 5.30 -22.72 -11.54
CA THR A 13 4.56 -23.99 -11.55
C THR A 13 4.29 -24.44 -10.11
N THR A 14 3.18 -25.14 -9.86
CA THR A 14 2.76 -25.61 -8.53
C THR A 14 3.92 -26.27 -7.77
N ASP A 15 4.77 -27.05 -8.46
CA ASP A 15 5.91 -27.76 -7.86
C ASP A 15 7.06 -26.84 -7.44
N LEU A 16 7.38 -25.81 -8.24
CA LEU A 16 8.45 -24.87 -7.93
C LEU A 16 8.01 -23.89 -6.82
N ALA A 17 6.73 -23.52 -6.78
CA ALA A 17 6.19 -22.64 -5.75
C ALA A 17 6.15 -23.36 -4.39
N ASN A 18 5.66 -24.61 -4.39
CA ASN A 18 5.74 -25.50 -3.23
C ASN A 18 7.18 -25.69 -2.76
N HIS A 19 8.14 -25.86 -3.68
CA HIS A 19 9.55 -26.01 -3.32
C HIS A 19 10.15 -24.74 -2.73
N ILE A 20 9.88 -23.56 -3.30
CA ILE A 20 10.39 -22.28 -2.80
C ILE A 20 9.76 -21.95 -1.45
N ILE A 21 8.43 -22.08 -1.29
CA ILE A 21 7.74 -21.83 -0.03
C ILE A 21 8.29 -22.76 1.05
N LYS A 22 8.40 -24.07 0.75
CA LYS A 22 8.96 -25.04 1.69
C LYS A 22 10.40 -24.71 2.06
N THR A 23 11.26 -24.45 1.09
CA THR A 23 12.71 -24.23 1.32
C THR A 23 12.97 -22.91 2.03
N THR A 24 12.29 -21.84 1.61
CA THR A 24 12.42 -20.51 2.21
C THR A 24 11.81 -20.48 3.62
N ALA A 25 10.63 -21.08 3.83
CA ALA A 25 10.03 -21.16 5.16
C ALA A 25 10.88 -22.02 6.11
N GLU A 26 11.43 -23.14 5.64
CA GLU A 26 12.34 -23.98 6.43
C GLU A 26 13.62 -23.23 6.81
N GLU A 27 14.19 -22.43 5.91
CA GLU A 27 15.38 -21.63 6.18
C GLU A 27 15.10 -20.45 7.13
N LEU A 28 13.96 -19.79 6.98
CA LEU A 28 13.52 -18.73 7.91
C LEU A 28 13.24 -19.29 9.31
N LEU A 29 12.63 -20.47 9.42
CA LEU A 29 12.42 -21.16 10.68
C LEU A 29 13.73 -21.53 11.38
N LYS A 30 14.71 -22.06 10.64
CA LYS A 30 16.04 -22.39 11.20
C LYS A 30 16.72 -21.16 11.81
N ARG A 31 16.42 -19.96 11.29
CA ARG A 31 16.92 -18.68 11.79
C ARG A 31 16.09 -18.10 12.94
N GLY A 32 15.08 -18.81 13.43
CA GLY A 32 14.22 -18.39 14.53
C GLY A 32 13.18 -17.33 14.15
N CYS A 33 12.90 -17.16 12.85
CA CYS A 33 11.85 -16.28 12.37
C CYS A 33 10.48 -16.98 12.48
N GLN A 34 9.48 -16.28 13.03
CA GLN A 34 8.09 -16.73 12.99
C GLN A 34 7.34 -15.92 11.94
N THR A 35 6.78 -16.62 10.96
CA THR A 35 5.89 -16.02 9.96
C THR A 35 4.50 -15.94 10.56
N SER A 36 3.92 -14.74 10.62
CA SER A 36 2.57 -14.54 11.16
C SER A 36 1.49 -14.54 10.07
N HIS A 37 1.87 -14.28 8.83
CA HIS A 37 0.98 -14.28 7.68
C HIS A 37 1.74 -14.39 6.36
N ILE A 38 1.07 -14.93 5.35
CA ILE A 38 1.49 -14.91 3.94
C ILE A 38 0.36 -14.28 3.11
N GLN A 39 0.75 -13.44 2.16
CA GLN A 39 -0.15 -12.78 1.23
C GLN A 39 0.28 -13.03 -0.21
N HIS A 40 -0.63 -13.58 -1.01
CA HIS A 40 -0.45 -13.77 -2.46
C HIS A 40 -1.12 -12.61 -3.19
N ILE A 41 -0.31 -11.63 -3.60
CA ILE A 41 -0.77 -10.39 -4.24
C ILE A 41 -0.86 -10.55 -5.76
N ASP A 42 0.05 -11.33 -6.34
CA ASP A 42 0.11 -11.65 -7.77
C ASP A 42 -0.31 -13.09 -8.04
N ALA A 43 -1.35 -13.58 -7.35
CA ALA A 43 -1.87 -14.94 -7.59
C ALA A 43 -2.50 -15.10 -9.00
N SER A 44 -2.34 -14.07 -9.84
CA SER A 44 -3.26 -13.61 -10.85
C SER A 44 -2.53 -12.82 -11.94
N ASP A 45 -1.25 -13.11 -12.20
CA ASP A 45 -0.49 -12.66 -13.38
C ASP A 45 -1.16 -13.12 -14.71
N ASN A 46 -2.43 -12.76 -14.89
CA ASN A 46 -3.42 -13.04 -15.92
C ASN A 46 -3.59 -14.48 -16.44
N ASP A 47 -2.77 -15.45 -16.05
CA ASP A 47 -2.75 -16.77 -16.69
C ASP A 47 -3.43 -17.88 -15.86
N ASN A 48 -3.61 -17.70 -14.55
CA ASN A 48 -4.11 -18.78 -13.67
C ASN A 48 -5.50 -18.49 -13.12
N HIS A 49 -6.51 -19.11 -13.73
CA HIS A 49 -7.89 -19.07 -13.24
C HIS A 49 -7.97 -19.57 -11.77
N PRO A 50 -8.80 -18.96 -10.90
CA PRO A 50 -8.92 -19.29 -9.47
C PRO A 50 -9.12 -20.77 -9.12
N LYS A 51 -9.83 -21.52 -9.98
CA LYS A 51 -9.98 -22.98 -9.88
C LYS A 51 -8.65 -23.75 -9.71
N TYR A 52 -7.53 -23.18 -10.15
CA TYR A 52 -6.18 -23.73 -9.96
C TYR A 52 -5.45 -23.09 -8.79
N VAL A 53 -5.63 -21.78 -8.60
CA VAL A 53 -5.01 -20.99 -7.53
C VAL A 53 -5.51 -21.44 -6.15
N LEU A 54 -6.81 -21.58 -5.95
CA LEU A 54 -7.39 -21.87 -4.64
C LEU A 54 -6.96 -23.24 -4.07
N PRO A 55 -6.94 -24.35 -4.85
CA PRO A 55 -6.37 -25.61 -4.38
C PRO A 55 -4.88 -25.53 -4.05
N PHE A 56 -4.12 -24.75 -4.81
CA PHE A 56 -2.70 -24.51 -4.54
C PHE A 56 -2.52 -23.77 -3.21
N LEU A 57 -3.25 -22.67 -2.99
CA LEU A 57 -3.25 -21.92 -1.73
C LEU A 57 -3.67 -22.79 -0.53
N GLN A 58 -4.60 -23.72 -0.72
CA GLN A 58 -4.97 -24.67 0.32
C GLN A 58 -3.82 -25.62 0.68
N ALA A 59 -3.02 -26.04 -0.30
CA ALA A 59 -1.82 -26.84 -0.07
C ALA A 59 -0.75 -26.02 0.66
N ASP A 60 -0.53 -24.78 0.22
CA ASP A 60 0.37 -23.84 0.88
C ASP A 60 -0.01 -23.60 2.34
N HIS A 61 -1.30 -23.41 2.63
CA HIS A 61 -1.79 -23.26 4.00
C HIS A 61 -1.43 -24.46 4.87
N LYS A 62 -1.51 -25.70 4.35
CA LYS A 62 -1.17 -26.91 5.13
C LYS A 62 0.31 -26.92 5.52
N GLU A 63 1.19 -26.58 4.59
CA GLU A 63 2.63 -26.48 4.88
C GLU A 63 2.93 -25.29 5.80
N LEU A 64 2.26 -24.16 5.60
CA LEU A 64 2.36 -22.99 6.45
C LEU A 64 1.98 -23.33 7.89
N GLN A 65 0.86 -24.00 8.13
CA GLN A 65 0.44 -24.40 9.48
C GLN A 65 1.39 -25.41 10.15
N ARG A 66 2.03 -26.30 9.36
CA ARG A 66 3.02 -27.25 9.88
C ARG A 66 4.25 -26.54 10.47
N GLN A 67 4.63 -25.43 9.86
CA GLN A 67 5.84 -24.65 10.16
C GLN A 67 5.56 -23.48 11.11
N HIS A 68 4.41 -22.84 10.95
CA HIS A 68 3.98 -21.63 11.64
C HIS A 68 2.50 -21.76 12.04
N PRO A 69 2.19 -22.52 13.11
CA PRO A 69 0.82 -22.67 13.59
C PRO A 69 0.18 -21.30 13.88
N GLY A 70 -1.01 -21.08 13.33
CA GLY A 70 -1.77 -19.83 13.49
C GLY A 70 -1.41 -18.74 12.48
N ALA A 71 -0.48 -18.97 11.55
CA ALA A 71 -0.20 -18.00 10.50
C ALA A 71 -1.41 -17.82 9.56
N GLU A 72 -1.70 -16.58 9.20
CA GLU A 72 -2.82 -16.24 8.34
C GLU A 72 -2.45 -16.40 6.84
N LEU A 73 -3.42 -16.78 6.00
CA LEU A 73 -3.25 -16.83 4.55
C LEU A 73 -4.26 -15.91 3.86
N TRP A 74 -3.74 -15.06 2.96
CA TRP A 74 -4.49 -14.04 2.25
C TRP A 74 -4.30 -14.16 0.74
N VAL A 75 -5.35 -13.85 -0.03
CA VAL A 75 -5.32 -13.86 -1.49
C VAL A 75 -5.81 -12.53 -2.04
N SER A 76 -5.16 -12.00 -3.07
CA SER A 76 -5.65 -10.86 -3.84
C SER A 76 -6.45 -11.32 -5.06
N LEU A 77 -7.44 -10.53 -5.47
CA LEU A 77 -8.16 -10.71 -6.73
C LEU A 77 -7.62 -9.79 -7.85
N GLN A 78 -6.51 -9.10 -7.59
CA GLN A 78 -5.81 -8.22 -8.52
C GLN A 78 -5.67 -8.88 -9.89
N GLY A 79 -6.04 -8.22 -10.99
CA GLY A 79 -5.83 -8.77 -12.35
C GLY A 79 -6.77 -9.91 -12.76
N PHE A 80 -7.60 -10.46 -11.87
CA PHE A 80 -8.65 -11.39 -12.32
C PHE A 80 -9.72 -10.66 -13.13
N GLU A 81 -10.08 -11.26 -14.26
CA GLU A 81 -11.24 -10.86 -15.05
C GLU A 81 -12.56 -11.19 -14.32
N GLU A 82 -13.66 -10.60 -14.78
CA GLU A 82 -14.98 -10.68 -14.14
C GLU A 82 -15.43 -12.11 -13.78
N GLU A 83 -15.26 -13.06 -14.70
CA GLU A 83 -15.65 -14.47 -14.47
C GLU A 83 -14.80 -15.13 -13.37
N ALA A 84 -13.50 -14.86 -13.34
CA ALA A 84 -12.60 -15.38 -12.30
C ALA A 84 -12.94 -14.77 -10.93
N VAL A 85 -13.25 -13.47 -10.89
CA VAL A 85 -13.71 -12.79 -9.67
C VAL A 85 -15.00 -13.42 -9.15
N GLU A 86 -15.98 -13.64 -10.03
CA GLU A 86 -17.25 -14.28 -9.69
C GLU A 86 -17.04 -15.71 -9.17
N TYR A 87 -16.23 -16.50 -9.87
CA TYR A 87 -15.88 -17.86 -9.43
C TYR A 87 -15.29 -17.86 -8.01
N CYS A 88 -14.36 -16.93 -7.72
CA CYS A 88 -13.77 -16.78 -6.40
C CYS A 88 -14.84 -16.56 -5.33
N PHE A 89 -15.72 -15.58 -5.51
CA PHE A 89 -16.73 -15.28 -4.51
C PHE A 89 -17.75 -16.41 -4.35
N GLU A 90 -18.18 -17.07 -5.43
CA GLU A 90 -19.08 -18.21 -5.36
C GLU A 90 -18.44 -19.40 -4.63
N TYR A 91 -17.17 -19.69 -4.90
CA TYR A 91 -16.42 -20.68 -4.13
C TYR A 91 -16.36 -20.33 -2.64
N LEU A 92 -16.04 -19.08 -2.30
CA LEU A 92 -15.94 -18.64 -0.90
C LEU A 92 -17.28 -18.71 -0.16
N LYS A 93 -18.39 -18.37 -0.83
CA LYS A 93 -19.75 -18.47 -0.28
C LYS A 93 -20.18 -19.93 -0.08
N LYS A 94 -19.88 -20.79 -1.05
CA LYS A 94 -20.33 -22.19 -1.05
C LYS A 94 -19.50 -23.07 -0.12
N GLU A 95 -18.18 -23.00 -0.24
CA GLU A 95 -17.27 -23.94 0.44
C GLU A 95 -16.84 -23.45 1.82
N LEU A 96 -16.95 -22.14 2.09
CA LEU A 96 -16.53 -21.51 3.34
C LEU A 96 -15.20 -22.05 3.90
N PRO A 97 -14.11 -22.15 3.09
CA PRO A 97 -12.84 -22.71 3.53
C PRO A 97 -12.33 -22.12 4.86
N TYR A 98 -11.88 -22.97 5.77
CA TYR A 98 -11.28 -22.52 7.04
C TYR A 98 -9.83 -22.07 6.88
N TRP A 99 -9.17 -22.47 5.80
CA TRP A 99 -7.75 -22.23 5.56
C TRP A 99 -7.46 -20.81 5.07
N LEU A 100 -8.47 -20.09 4.57
CA LEU A 100 -8.32 -18.72 4.10
C LEU A 100 -8.73 -17.74 5.20
N THR A 101 -7.87 -16.75 5.45
CA THR A 101 -8.16 -15.68 6.41
C THR A 101 -8.99 -14.56 5.77
N GLY A 102 -8.62 -14.15 4.56
CA GLY A 102 -9.25 -13.00 3.93
C GLY A 102 -8.79 -12.73 2.51
N VAL A 103 -9.41 -11.71 1.93
CA VAL A 103 -9.09 -11.19 0.61
C VAL A 103 -8.42 -9.82 0.73
N VAL A 104 -7.51 -9.53 -0.18
CA VAL A 104 -6.78 -8.27 -0.25
C VAL A 104 -7.32 -7.44 -1.41
N TYR A 105 -7.65 -6.20 -1.11
CA TYR A 105 -7.95 -5.18 -2.11
C TYR A 105 -6.72 -4.30 -2.37
N GLY A 106 -6.21 -4.34 -3.58
CA GLY A 106 -5.04 -3.57 -4.01
C GLY A 106 -5.18 -3.08 -5.46
N PRO A 107 -4.07 -2.66 -6.09
CA PRO A 107 -4.05 -2.29 -7.50
C PRO A 107 -4.70 -3.37 -8.38
N SER A 108 -5.50 -2.95 -9.36
CA SER A 108 -6.18 -3.85 -10.31
C SER A 108 -7.11 -4.90 -9.69
N SER A 109 -7.47 -4.81 -8.40
CA SER A 109 -8.57 -5.57 -7.80
C SER A 109 -9.93 -5.04 -8.29
N PRO A 110 -11.01 -5.82 -8.17
CA PRO A 110 -12.37 -5.34 -8.32
C PRO A 110 -12.63 -4.11 -7.44
N ALA A 111 -13.57 -3.24 -7.84
CA ALA A 111 -13.85 -2.04 -7.06
C ALA A 111 -14.24 -2.38 -5.60
N ILE A 112 -13.61 -1.71 -4.62
CA ILE A 112 -13.71 -2.05 -3.19
C ILE A 112 -15.15 -2.11 -2.66
N HIS A 113 -16.01 -1.23 -3.17
CA HIS A 113 -17.43 -1.12 -2.80
C HIS A 113 -18.29 -2.26 -3.38
N LEU A 114 -17.79 -3.00 -4.37
CA LEU A 114 -18.40 -4.22 -4.92
C LEU A 114 -17.79 -5.48 -4.28
N GLU A 115 -16.50 -5.45 -3.97
CA GLU A 115 -15.76 -6.55 -3.37
C GLU A 115 -16.21 -6.85 -1.94
N ARG A 116 -16.30 -5.84 -1.07
CA ARG A 116 -16.67 -6.05 0.35
C ARG A 116 -18.05 -6.69 0.52
N PRO A 117 -19.13 -6.27 -0.18
CA PRO A 117 -20.44 -6.94 -0.09
C PRO A 117 -20.44 -8.37 -0.66
N SER A 118 -19.57 -8.66 -1.64
CA SER A 118 -19.47 -9.98 -2.26
C SER A 118 -18.72 -10.98 -1.40
N LEU A 119 -17.82 -10.50 -0.53
CA LEU A 119 -17.02 -11.31 0.38
C LEU A 119 -17.83 -11.75 1.62
N PRO A 120 -18.01 -13.06 1.87
CA PRO A 120 -18.71 -13.54 3.06
C PRO A 120 -18.16 -12.94 4.36
N PRO A 121 -19.01 -12.56 5.34
CA PRO A 121 -18.57 -11.90 6.59
C PRO A 121 -17.55 -12.68 7.43
N LYS A 122 -17.42 -13.99 7.19
CA LYS A 122 -16.38 -14.84 7.80
C LYS A 122 -14.96 -14.36 7.47
N TYR A 123 -14.77 -13.82 6.27
CA TYR A 123 -13.46 -13.44 5.77
C TYR A 123 -13.19 -11.96 6.01
N LYS A 124 -11.97 -11.70 6.47
CA LYS A 124 -11.44 -10.33 6.57
C LYS A 124 -11.17 -9.77 5.19
N HIS A 125 -11.23 -8.45 5.07
CA HIS A 125 -10.86 -7.71 3.88
C HIS A 125 -9.73 -6.75 4.22
N ARG A 126 -8.61 -6.80 3.50
CA ARG A 126 -7.41 -6.02 3.82
C ARG A 126 -7.08 -5.07 2.67
N LEU A 127 -6.88 -3.80 3.01
CA LEU A 127 -6.43 -2.79 2.05
C LEU A 127 -4.92 -2.91 1.82
N TYR A 128 -4.48 -3.05 0.58
CA TYR A 128 -3.09 -2.94 0.14
C TYR A 128 -2.95 -1.75 -0.80
N GLY A 129 -3.05 -0.55 -0.23
CA GLY A 129 -3.19 0.70 -0.98
C GLY A 129 -1.89 1.16 -1.64
N ASP A 130 -1.94 1.52 -2.93
CA ASP A 130 -0.85 2.13 -3.71
C ASP A 130 -0.58 3.57 -3.27
N LEU A 131 0.49 3.77 -2.52
CA LEU A 131 0.88 5.09 -2.02
C LEU A 131 1.94 5.78 -2.90
N THR A 132 2.35 5.15 -4.00
CA THR A 132 3.58 5.47 -4.74
C THR A 132 3.26 6.21 -6.04
N HIS A 133 2.25 5.76 -6.77
CA HIS A 133 2.06 6.18 -8.14
C HIS A 133 1.09 7.35 -8.32
N THR A 134 1.37 8.23 -9.28
CA THR A 134 0.50 9.37 -9.64
C THR A 134 -0.42 9.11 -10.83
N VAL A 135 -0.06 8.21 -11.74
CA VAL A 135 -0.85 7.87 -12.94
C VAL A 135 -0.82 6.37 -13.22
N ARG A 136 -1.86 5.86 -13.89
CA ARG A 136 -2.03 4.42 -14.23
C ARG A 136 -1.90 3.52 -13.00
N CYS A 137 -2.55 3.92 -11.92
CA CYS A 137 -2.44 3.32 -10.59
C CYS A 137 -3.80 3.21 -9.91
N GLN A 138 -3.81 2.65 -8.69
CA GLN A 138 -5.03 2.52 -7.89
C GLN A 138 -5.63 3.88 -7.53
N TYR A 139 -4.79 4.88 -7.23
CA TYR A 139 -5.19 6.21 -6.82
C TYR A 139 -4.52 7.29 -7.67
N PRO A 140 -5.00 7.54 -8.90
CA PRO A 140 -4.45 8.59 -9.75
C PRO A 140 -4.58 9.96 -9.08
N THR A 141 -3.52 10.77 -9.16
CA THR A 141 -3.57 12.16 -8.66
C THR A 141 -4.64 12.94 -9.42
N LEU A 142 -5.49 13.64 -8.68
CA LEU A 142 -6.56 14.46 -9.24
C LEU A 142 -5.99 15.72 -9.89
N ASP A 143 -6.59 16.13 -11.01
CA ASP A 143 -6.20 17.31 -11.79
C ASP A 143 -4.71 17.33 -12.18
N TRP A 144 -4.13 16.15 -12.39
CA TRP A 144 -2.74 15.99 -12.80
C TRP A 144 -2.52 16.48 -14.23
N ASP A 145 -1.69 17.50 -14.38
CA ASP A 145 -1.39 18.12 -15.68
C ASP A 145 -0.69 17.17 -16.65
N GLN A 146 -0.94 17.35 -17.95
CA GLN A 146 -0.37 16.48 -18.98
C GLN A 146 1.16 16.61 -19.05
N GLU A 147 1.68 17.80 -18.83
CA GLU A 147 3.10 18.12 -18.78
C GLU A 147 3.79 17.29 -17.70
N TYR A 148 3.19 17.20 -16.52
CA TYR A 148 3.69 16.33 -15.46
C TYR A 148 3.61 14.86 -15.83
N ALA A 149 2.49 14.40 -16.40
CA ALA A 149 2.31 13.01 -16.81
C ALA A 149 3.36 12.55 -17.83
N LEU A 150 3.70 13.42 -18.78
CA LEU A 150 4.64 13.12 -19.86
C LEU A 150 6.11 13.25 -19.44
N THR A 151 6.43 14.09 -18.46
CA THR A 151 7.83 14.42 -18.10
C THR A 151 8.30 13.77 -16.79
N LEU A 152 7.43 13.59 -15.80
CA LEU A 152 7.79 13.07 -14.48
C LEU A 152 7.48 11.57 -14.32
N GLY A 153 6.78 10.97 -15.28
CA GLY A 153 6.40 9.57 -15.23
C GLY A 153 5.38 9.29 -14.12
N ARG A 154 5.44 8.07 -13.55
CA ARG A 154 4.47 7.60 -12.53
C ARG A 154 5.04 7.54 -11.10
N GLU A 155 6.35 7.64 -10.90
CA GLU A 155 7.06 7.42 -9.62
C GLU A 155 7.92 8.63 -9.22
N LEU A 156 7.35 9.83 -9.29
CA LEU A 156 8.03 11.04 -8.83
C LEU A 156 7.84 11.24 -7.31
N THR A 157 8.62 12.15 -6.73
CA THR A 157 8.36 12.66 -5.37
C THR A 157 7.01 13.36 -5.30
N ASN A 158 6.08 12.81 -4.52
CA ASN A 158 4.67 13.19 -4.52
C ASN A 158 4.03 13.24 -3.11
N PRO A 159 4.52 14.05 -2.16
CA PRO A 159 3.84 14.23 -0.87
C PRO A 159 2.43 14.83 -1.02
N GLN A 160 1.40 13.99 -0.89
CA GLN A 160 -0.02 14.34 -1.02
C GLN A 160 -0.79 14.05 0.30
N PRO A 161 -0.50 14.76 1.41
CA PRO A 161 -1.08 14.43 2.71
C PRO A 161 -2.61 14.43 2.76
N SER A 162 -3.25 15.39 2.08
CA SER A 162 -4.70 15.55 2.13
C SER A 162 -5.38 14.45 1.33
N MET A 163 -4.95 14.25 0.08
CA MET A 163 -5.48 13.20 -0.79
C MET A 163 -5.37 11.80 -0.14
N TYR A 164 -4.21 11.44 0.42
CA TYR A 164 -4.05 10.12 1.04
C TYR A 164 -4.78 9.97 2.37
N ALA A 165 -4.99 11.04 3.13
CA ALA A 165 -5.85 11.01 4.30
C ALA A 165 -7.32 10.77 3.92
N ASP A 166 -7.81 11.45 2.87
CA ASP A 166 -9.18 11.31 2.37
C ASP A 166 -9.43 9.92 1.78
N ILE A 167 -8.48 9.40 1.00
CA ILE A 167 -8.54 8.03 0.47
C ILE A 167 -8.58 7.01 1.60
N PHE A 168 -7.71 7.16 2.60
CA PHE A 168 -7.67 6.27 3.75
C PHE A 168 -9.03 6.22 4.46
N ASP A 169 -9.58 7.39 4.80
CA ASP A 169 -10.87 7.48 5.50
C ASP A 169 -12.00 6.87 4.70
N ARG A 170 -12.02 7.08 3.37
CA ARG A 170 -13.01 6.50 2.47
C ARG A 170 -12.90 4.97 2.41
N ASP A 171 -11.71 4.45 2.11
CA ASP A 171 -11.54 3.03 1.76
C ASP A 171 -11.49 2.12 2.99
N MET A 172 -11.02 2.64 4.14
CA MET A 172 -11.03 1.89 5.39
C MET A 172 -12.44 1.51 5.86
N THR A 173 -13.49 2.22 5.42
CA THR A 173 -14.88 1.82 5.72
C THR A 173 -15.26 0.45 5.16
N PHE A 174 -14.51 -0.06 4.17
CA PHE A 174 -14.75 -1.36 3.54
C PHE A 174 -13.79 -2.45 3.99
N THR A 175 -12.82 -2.17 4.86
CA THR A 175 -11.75 -3.12 5.21
C THR A 175 -11.55 -3.23 6.72
N ASP A 176 -10.94 -4.34 7.13
CA ASP A 176 -10.66 -4.66 8.54
C ASP A 176 -9.25 -4.23 8.98
N GLY A 177 -8.47 -3.67 8.06
CA GLY A 177 -7.07 -3.30 8.26
C GLY A 177 -6.35 -3.07 6.93
N PHE A 178 -5.09 -2.66 7.00
CA PHE A 178 -4.31 -2.32 5.82
C PHE A 178 -2.86 -2.80 5.88
N LEU A 179 -2.23 -2.76 4.70
CA LEU A 179 -0.80 -2.73 4.45
C LEU A 179 -0.55 -1.63 3.42
N SER A 180 0.60 -0.97 3.51
CA SER A 180 0.96 0.11 2.58
C SER A 180 1.82 -0.45 1.44
N TYR A 181 1.37 -0.29 0.20
CA TYR A 181 2.21 -0.53 -0.97
C TYR A 181 3.02 0.75 -1.27
N SER A 182 4.35 0.62 -1.26
CA SER A 182 5.27 1.72 -1.56
C SER A 182 6.54 1.17 -2.22
N ASP A 183 7.02 1.87 -3.24
CA ASP A 183 8.28 1.54 -3.91
C ASP A 183 9.50 2.29 -3.34
N GLY A 184 9.34 3.14 -2.32
CA GLY A 184 10.52 3.80 -1.75
C GLY A 184 10.29 5.07 -0.91
N VAL A 185 11.22 6.01 -1.08
CA VAL A 185 11.33 7.24 -0.27
C VAL A 185 10.56 8.42 -0.89
N HIS A 186 10.25 8.36 -2.18
CA HIS A 186 9.55 9.43 -2.90
C HIS A 186 8.12 9.67 -2.40
N ASN A 187 7.52 8.66 -1.75
CA ASN A 187 6.19 8.73 -1.14
C ASN A 187 6.22 8.66 0.39
N ASP A 188 7.31 9.06 1.03
CA ASP A 188 7.50 8.89 2.48
C ASP A 188 6.43 9.57 3.33
N VAL A 189 6.05 10.79 2.95
CA VAL A 189 4.96 11.54 3.59
C VAL A 189 3.64 10.77 3.48
N ASN A 190 3.34 10.16 2.34
CA ASN A 190 2.09 9.42 2.13
C ASN A 190 2.03 8.18 3.02
N LYS A 191 3.15 7.44 3.15
CA LYS A 191 3.26 6.32 4.11
C LYS A 191 3.04 6.79 5.54
N PHE A 192 3.64 7.92 5.92
CA PHE A 192 3.50 8.43 7.28
C PHE A 192 2.04 8.79 7.57
N VAL A 193 1.37 9.49 6.65
CA VAL A 193 -0.07 9.79 6.74
C VAL A 193 -0.89 8.53 6.89
N TRP A 194 -0.68 7.55 6.01
CA TRP A 194 -1.41 6.29 6.03
C TRP A 194 -1.27 5.53 7.36
N ASN A 195 -0.06 5.49 7.93
CA ASN A 195 0.19 4.83 9.21
C ASN A 195 -0.42 5.58 10.40
N ILE A 196 -0.34 6.92 10.43
CA ILE A 196 -0.94 7.70 11.51
C ILE A 196 -2.47 7.61 11.45
N LYS A 197 -3.08 7.69 10.27
CA LYS A 197 -4.53 7.48 10.11
C LYS A 197 -4.96 6.07 10.52
N GLY A 198 -4.10 5.07 10.29
CA GLY A 198 -4.28 3.71 10.78
C GLY A 198 -4.24 3.55 12.30
N TRP A 199 -3.49 4.42 12.98
CA TRP A 199 -3.43 4.47 14.44
C TRP A 199 -4.61 5.26 15.04
N ASP A 200 -4.87 6.45 14.49
CA ASP A 200 -5.95 7.33 14.92
C ASP A 200 -6.57 8.04 13.69
N PRO A 201 -7.74 7.55 13.21
CA PRO A 201 -8.42 8.12 12.07
C PRO A 201 -8.91 9.56 12.30
N SER A 202 -8.97 10.06 13.54
CA SER A 202 -9.46 11.41 13.82
C SER A 202 -8.43 12.51 13.54
N ILE A 203 -7.15 12.15 13.39
CA ILE A 203 -6.08 13.13 13.16
C ILE A 203 -6.16 13.69 11.74
N SER A 204 -6.11 15.02 11.63
CA SER A 204 -6.12 15.73 10.34
C SER A 204 -4.80 15.57 9.57
N SER A 205 -4.85 15.63 8.24
CA SER A 205 -3.64 15.63 7.39
C SER A 205 -2.67 16.76 7.74
N VAL A 206 -3.20 17.90 8.22
CA VAL A 206 -2.41 19.04 8.69
C VAL A 206 -1.64 18.70 9.95
N ASP A 207 -2.30 18.11 10.95
CA ASP A 207 -1.63 17.75 12.21
C ASP A 207 -0.65 16.58 12.02
N ILE A 208 -0.98 15.63 11.14
CA ILE A 208 -0.05 14.60 10.70
C ILE A 208 1.19 15.21 10.05
N SER A 209 1.03 16.21 9.17
CA SER A 209 2.16 16.88 8.53
C SER A 209 3.05 17.59 9.55
N LYS A 210 2.47 18.17 10.62
CA LYS A 210 3.24 18.73 11.76
C LYS A 210 3.97 17.65 12.55
N LEU A 211 3.36 16.47 12.75
CA LEU A 211 4.01 15.33 13.40
C LEU A 211 5.21 14.85 12.58
N TYR A 212 5.02 14.69 11.26
CA TYR A 212 6.10 14.34 10.32
C TYR A 212 7.24 15.36 10.40
N ALA A 213 6.91 16.65 10.27
CA ALA A 213 7.89 17.72 10.30
C ALA A 213 8.64 17.80 11.64
N SER A 214 7.93 17.63 12.76
CA SER A 214 8.53 17.60 14.11
C SER A 214 9.48 16.43 14.28
N PHE A 215 9.12 15.25 13.77
CA PHE A 215 9.93 14.05 13.88
C PHE A 215 11.23 14.15 13.07
N PHE A 216 11.16 14.59 11.81
CA PHE A 216 12.31 14.59 10.91
C PHE A 216 13.16 15.87 10.95
N PHE A 217 12.56 17.02 11.25
CA PHE A 217 13.23 18.32 11.18
C PHE A 217 13.28 19.05 12.54
N GLY A 218 12.67 18.48 13.58
CA GLY A 218 12.62 19.04 14.92
C GLY A 218 11.53 20.10 15.11
N ASN A 219 11.18 20.35 16.38
CA ASN A 219 10.02 21.18 16.73
C ASN A 219 10.13 22.66 16.34
N ARG A 220 11.35 23.19 16.15
CA ARG A 220 11.58 24.63 15.96
C ARG A 220 10.98 25.15 14.63
N SER A 221 11.03 24.33 13.59
CA SER A 221 10.60 24.66 12.22
C SER A 221 9.45 23.78 11.74
N ALA A 222 8.84 23.02 12.65
CA ALA A 222 7.90 21.97 12.29
C ALA A 222 6.62 22.52 11.64
N ILE A 223 6.14 23.68 12.10
CA ILE A 223 4.92 24.29 11.56
C ILE A 223 5.19 24.77 10.14
N GLU A 224 6.27 25.51 9.93
CA GLU A 224 6.59 26.10 8.63
C GLU A 224 6.96 25.03 7.59
N ILE A 225 7.61 23.94 8.02
CA ILE A 225 7.90 22.78 7.16
C ILE A 225 6.63 21.99 6.84
N ALA A 226 5.73 21.79 7.81
CA ALA A 226 4.45 21.14 7.56
C ALA A 226 3.61 21.93 6.54
N ASP A 227 3.56 23.25 6.68
CA ASP A 227 2.90 24.13 5.72
C ASP A 227 3.53 24.02 4.33
N ALA A 228 4.86 23.94 4.24
CA ALA A 228 5.57 23.76 2.97
C ALA A 228 5.33 22.38 2.33
N ILE A 229 5.15 21.32 3.14
CA ILE A 229 4.76 19.98 2.67
C ILE A 229 3.33 20.01 2.12
N LEU A 230 2.39 20.62 2.84
CA LEU A 230 1.01 20.79 2.36
C LEU A 230 0.95 21.65 1.09
N ALA A 231 1.83 22.64 0.95
CA ALA A 231 1.95 23.44 -0.26
C ALA A 231 2.45 22.64 -1.47
N LEU A 232 3.32 21.64 -1.29
CA LEU A 232 3.77 20.76 -2.38
C LEU A 232 2.60 20.03 -3.04
N GLU A 233 1.60 19.60 -2.26
CA GLU A 233 0.40 18.96 -2.80
C GLU A 233 -0.35 19.87 -3.80
N LYS A 234 -0.25 21.19 -3.65
CA LYS A 234 -0.85 22.18 -4.57
C LYS A 234 -0.06 22.37 -5.85
N ASN A 235 1.21 21.99 -5.91
CA ASN A 235 2.01 22.09 -7.13
C ASN A 235 1.45 21.19 -8.24
N TRP A 236 0.78 20.09 -7.89
CA TRP A 236 0.30 19.10 -8.84
C TRP A 236 -1.18 19.20 -9.18
N GLN A 237 -1.87 20.23 -8.70
CA GLN A 237 -3.29 20.44 -8.93
C GLN A 237 -3.49 21.48 -10.02
N GLY A 238 -3.99 21.04 -11.18
CA GLY A 238 -4.31 21.90 -12.32
C GLY A 238 -3.12 22.19 -13.24
N ALA A 239 -3.36 23.03 -14.25
CA ALA A 239 -2.42 23.28 -15.34
C ALA A 239 -1.11 23.93 -14.86
N LEU A 240 0.04 23.32 -15.17
CA LEU A 240 1.36 23.79 -14.76
C LEU A 240 1.62 25.22 -15.22
N ALA A 241 1.27 25.55 -16.47
CA ALA A 241 1.54 26.85 -17.08
C ALA A 241 0.96 28.06 -16.32
N GLY A 242 -0.09 27.85 -15.52
CA GLY A 242 -0.74 28.89 -14.73
C GLY A 242 -0.68 28.66 -13.22
N ASN A 243 -0.01 27.61 -12.75
CA ASN A 243 -0.03 27.24 -11.34
C ASN A 243 1.02 28.00 -10.53
N GLY A 244 0.67 29.22 -10.11
CA GLY A 244 1.54 30.07 -9.28
C GLY A 244 1.89 29.49 -7.90
N ALA A 245 1.27 28.39 -7.48
CA ALA A 245 1.69 27.67 -6.27
C ALA A 245 3.09 27.06 -6.45
N VAL A 246 3.48 26.68 -7.66
CA VAL A 246 4.80 26.08 -7.93
C VAL A 246 5.93 27.03 -7.54
N GLU A 247 5.88 28.28 -8.01
CA GLU A 247 6.89 29.30 -7.66
C GLU A 247 6.78 29.71 -6.19
N GLY A 248 5.56 29.86 -5.66
CA GLY A 248 5.34 30.20 -4.26
C GLY A 248 5.92 29.17 -3.29
N THR A 249 5.65 27.89 -3.54
CA THR A 249 6.18 26.76 -2.78
C THR A 249 7.71 26.69 -2.89
N LEU A 250 8.26 26.90 -4.09
CA LEU A 250 9.72 26.94 -4.26
C LEU A 250 10.38 28.04 -3.42
N LEU A 251 9.83 29.26 -3.45
CA LEU A 251 10.33 30.38 -2.65
C LEU A 251 10.24 30.08 -1.14
N GLN A 252 9.17 29.43 -0.70
CA GLN A 252 9.02 29.01 0.69
C GLN A 252 10.11 28.02 1.10
N TRP A 253 10.37 26.98 0.30
CA TRP A 253 11.43 26.01 0.58
C TRP A 253 12.82 26.64 0.56
N GLN A 254 13.10 27.55 -0.38
CA GLN A 254 14.36 28.30 -0.42
C GLN A 254 14.56 29.17 0.82
N LYS A 255 13.50 29.82 1.31
CA LYS A 255 13.55 30.58 2.56
C LYS A 255 13.79 29.67 3.77
N LEU A 256 13.09 28.55 3.87
CA LEU A 256 13.29 27.57 4.95
C LEU A 256 14.74 27.04 4.97
N ALA A 257 15.29 26.73 3.80
CA ALA A 257 16.68 26.34 3.63
C ALA A 257 17.65 27.42 4.15
N ALA A 258 17.41 28.69 3.84
CA ALA A 258 18.24 29.82 4.29
C ALA A 258 18.09 30.10 5.80
N ASP A 259 16.88 29.98 6.35
CA ASP A 259 16.58 30.22 7.77
C ASP A 259 17.07 29.05 8.67
N HIS A 260 17.27 27.86 8.08
CA HIS A 260 17.64 26.63 8.78
C HIS A 260 18.83 25.92 8.13
N PRO A 261 20.01 26.57 8.01
CA PRO A 261 21.18 25.98 7.36
C PRO A 261 21.68 24.70 8.07
N GLN A 262 21.36 24.52 9.35
CA GLN A 262 21.69 23.30 10.09
C GLN A 262 20.99 22.04 9.56
N LEU A 263 19.85 22.19 8.86
CA LEU A 263 19.12 21.07 8.26
C LEU A 263 19.74 20.61 6.92
N HIS A 264 20.59 21.42 6.29
CA HIS A 264 21.32 21.05 5.07
C HIS A 264 22.45 20.05 5.33
N SER A 265 22.95 20.02 6.56
CA SER A 265 24.03 19.13 6.93
C SER A 265 23.49 17.99 7.77
N ILE A 266 23.51 16.78 7.20
CA ILE A 266 23.73 15.58 8.02
C ILE A 266 25.16 15.70 8.55
N GLN A 267 25.38 16.51 9.59
CA GLN A 267 26.59 16.42 10.39
C GLN A 267 26.49 15.13 11.20
N GLY A 268 27.03 14.05 10.66
CA GLY A 268 27.24 12.80 11.39
C GLY A 268 26.43 11.61 10.90
N VAL A 269 26.77 11.11 9.71
CA VAL A 269 26.89 9.66 9.48
C VAL A 269 28.28 9.41 8.89
#